data_AF-A0A972VIC8-F1
#
_entry.id   AF-A0A972VIC8-F1
#
_cell.length_a   1.000
_cell.length_b   1.000
_cell.length_c   1.000
_cell.angle_alpha   90.00
_cell.angle_beta   90.00
_cell.angle_gamma   90.00
#
_symmetry.space_group_name_H-M   'P 1'
#
loop_
_entity.id
_entity.type
_entity.pdbx_description
1 polymer ?
#
loop_
_entity_poly.entity_id
_entity_poly.type
_entity_poly.pdbx_seq_one_letter_code
_entity_poly.pdbx_strand_id
1 'polypeptide(L)'
;MNYQFNFISLILFISTISSLYVSVIAWKHRQSSSATHLWLLSVSSTIWSFAAAFEVSGTTLQLKMFWTNVSYIGISSAPLLYFLLALSYSPDKKHLTLKNILLLAVFPLMTFIVVL
;
A
#
# COMPACT_ATOMS: atom_id res chain seq x y z
N MET A 1 22.61 13.37 -9.28
CA MET A 1 21.64 12.51 -8.57
C MET A 1 22.39 11.71 -7.53
N ASN A 2 22.45 12.18 -6.28
CA ASN A 2 23.16 11.48 -5.21
C ASN A 2 22.14 10.75 -4.32
N TYR A 3 22.33 9.46 -4.13
CA TYR A 3 21.60 8.67 -3.15
C TYR A 3 22.50 8.41 -1.95
N GLN A 4 22.02 8.69 -0.74
CA GLN A 4 22.71 8.33 0.49
C GLN A 4 21.90 7.24 1.18
N PHE A 5 22.36 6.00 1.05
CA PHE A 5 21.75 4.87 1.72
C PHE A 5 22.13 4.88 3.20
N ASN A 6 21.14 5.18 4.04
CA ASN A 6 21.28 5.16 5.49
C ASN A 6 20.72 3.84 6.06
N PHE A 7 20.99 3.59 7.34
CA PHE A 7 20.48 2.41 8.05
C PHE A 7 18.96 2.25 7.95
N ILE A 8 18.22 3.36 7.92
CA ILE A 8 16.76 3.38 7.74
C ILE A 8 16.34 2.85 6.36
N SER A 9 17.07 3.19 5.29
CA SER A 9 16.80 2.69 3.95
C SER A 9 16.91 1.16 3.89
N LEU A 10 17.90 0.59 4.58
CA LEU A 10 18.09 -0.87 4.69
C LEU A 10 16.91 -1.56 5.37
N ILE A 11 16.39 -0.99 6.46
CA ILE A 11 15.20 -1.52 7.15
C ILE A 11 13.97 -1.50 6.23
N LEU A 12 13.81 -0.43 5.45
CA LEU A 12 12.70 -0.32 4.49
C LEU A 12 12.84 -1.31 3.33
N PHE A 13 14.06 -1.61 2.86
CA PHE A 13 14.28 -2.69 1.90
C PHE A 13 13.92 -4.06 2.47
N ILE A 14 14.30 -4.35 3.71
CA ILE A 14 13.92 -5.62 4.38
C ILE A 14 12.39 -5.72 4.52
N SER A 15 11.73 -4.61 4.86
CA SER A 15 10.27 -4.53 4.96
C SER A 15 9.59 -4.73 3.59
N THR A 16 10.21 -4.23 2.53
CA THR A 16 9.74 -4.44 1.14
C THR A 16 9.83 -5.92 0.78
N ILE A 17 10.95 -6.59 1.11
CA ILE A 17 11.16 -8.01 0.83
C ILE A 17 10.17 -8.88 1.61
N SER A 18 9.93 -8.59 2.90
CA SER A 18 8.97 -9.35 3.69
C SER A 18 7.54 -9.17 3.17
N SER A 19 7.15 -7.95 2.79
CA SER A 19 5.83 -7.68 2.21
C SER A 19 5.65 -8.35 0.84
N LEU A 20 6.70 -8.35 0.00
CA LEU A 20 6.71 -9.07 -1.27
C LEU A 20 6.55 -10.58 -1.06
N TYR A 21 7.24 -11.14 -0.06
CA TYR A 21 7.14 -12.56 0.27
C TYR A 21 5.72 -12.95 0.69
N VAL A 22 5.08 -12.13 1.53
CA VAL A 22 3.67 -12.32 1.92
C VAL A 22 2.75 -12.22 0.71
N SER A 23 3.00 -11.28 -0.21
CA SER A 23 2.27 -11.16 -1.46
C SER A 23 2.38 -12.44 -2.30
N VAL A 24 3.58 -12.98 -2.51
CA VAL A 24 3.78 -14.21 -3.30
C VAL A 24 3.06 -15.41 -2.66
N ILE A 25 3.07 -15.53 -1.33
CA ILE A 25 2.33 -16.59 -0.61
C ILE A 25 0.83 -16.41 -0.77
N ALA A 26 0.32 -15.19 -0.58
CA ALA A 26 -1.10 -14.87 -0.75
C ALA A 26 -1.58 -15.14 -2.18
N TRP A 27 -0.74 -14.91 -3.18
CA TRP A 27 -1.01 -15.27 -4.57
C TRP A 27 -1.17 -16.78 -4.76
N LYS A 28 -0.31 -17.60 -4.13
CA LYS A 28 -0.39 -19.06 -4.21
C LYS A 28 -1.66 -19.65 -3.56
N HIS A 29 -2.26 -18.97 -2.58
CA HIS A 29 -3.48 -19.41 -1.89
C HIS A 29 -4.77 -18.71 -2.37
N ARG A 30 -4.79 -18.20 -3.60
CA ARG A 30 -5.90 -17.41 -4.20
C ARG A 30 -7.26 -18.11 -4.35
N GLN A 31 -7.43 -19.36 -3.87
CA GLN A 31 -8.73 -20.04 -3.94
C GLN A 31 -9.82 -19.41 -3.06
N SER A 32 -9.44 -18.57 -2.09
CA SER A 32 -10.36 -17.80 -1.26
C SER A 32 -10.39 -16.32 -1.68
N SER A 33 -11.58 -15.72 -1.72
CA SER A 33 -11.74 -14.28 -1.97
C SER A 33 -10.95 -13.43 -0.95
N SER A 34 -10.75 -13.90 0.28
CA SER A 34 -9.91 -13.22 1.28
C SER A 34 -8.44 -13.18 0.88
N ALA A 35 -7.93 -14.25 0.27
CA ALA A 35 -6.53 -14.31 -0.16
C ALA A 35 -6.22 -13.32 -1.29
N THR A 36 -7.19 -13.02 -2.15
CA THR A 36 -7.06 -11.99 -3.18
C THR A 36 -6.93 -10.59 -2.58
N HIS A 37 -7.71 -10.25 -1.56
CA HIS A 37 -7.62 -8.95 -0.88
C HIS A 37 -6.30 -8.79 -0.13
N LEU A 38 -5.86 -9.86 0.55
CA LEU A 38 -4.57 -9.90 1.25
C LEU A 38 -3.39 -9.73 0.28
N TRP A 39 -3.50 -10.33 -0.91
CA TRP A 39 -2.53 -10.13 -1.98
C TRP A 39 -2.46 -8.66 -2.42
N LEU A 40 -3.59 -8.02 -2.77
CA LEU A 40 -3.59 -6.61 -3.20
C LEU A 40 -3.01 -5.68 -2.11
N LEU A 41 -3.36 -5.94 -0.84
CA LEU A 41 -2.87 -5.16 0.31
C LEU A 41 -1.35 -5.28 0.44
N SER A 42 -0.84 -6.50 0.31
CA SER A 42 0.61 -6.78 0.38
C SER A 42 1.36 -6.15 -0.80
N VAL A 43 0.79 -6.15 -2.01
CA VAL A 43 1.35 -5.42 -3.16
C VAL A 43 1.41 -3.92 -2.87
N SER A 44 0.34 -3.34 -2.33
CA SER A 44 0.31 -1.90 -2.01
C SER A 44 1.35 -1.52 -0.95
N SER A 45 1.49 -2.33 0.11
CA SER A 45 2.55 -2.15 1.12
C SER A 45 3.95 -2.31 0.54
N THR A 46 4.14 -3.21 -0.44
CA THR A 46 5.43 -3.38 -1.12
C THR A 46 5.78 -2.12 -1.92
N ILE A 47 4.83 -1.60 -2.71
CA ILE A 47 5.01 -0.37 -3.49
C ILE A 47 5.33 0.80 -2.56
N TRP A 48 4.60 0.93 -1.45
CA TRP A 48 4.84 1.98 -0.46
C TRP A 48 6.21 1.87 0.19
N SER A 49 6.59 0.68 0.68
CA SER A 49 7.88 0.46 1.36
C SER A 49 9.05 0.69 0.40
N PHE A 50 8.91 0.28 -0.86
CA PHE A 50 9.91 0.52 -1.90
C PHE A 50 10.07 2.02 -2.16
N ALA A 51 8.97 2.73 -2.38
CA ALA A 51 9.01 4.17 -2.62
C ALA A 51 9.59 4.95 -1.41
N ALA A 52 9.21 4.56 -0.19
CA ALA A 52 9.76 5.14 1.04
C ALA A 52 11.27 4.88 1.19
N ALA A 53 11.77 3.71 0.79
CA ALA A 53 13.21 3.41 0.83
C ALA A 53 14.00 4.37 -0.07
N PHE A 54 13.47 4.68 -1.25
CA PHE A 54 14.09 5.62 -2.18
C PHE A 54 13.90 7.08 -1.76
N GLU A 55 12.77 7.43 -1.15
CA GLU A 55 12.51 8.76 -0.58
C GLU A 55 13.55 9.11 0.50
N VAL A 56 13.79 8.19 1.43
CA VAL A 56 14.79 8.39 2.50
C VAL A 56 16.21 8.44 1.93
N SER A 57 16.46 7.71 0.84
CA SER A 57 17.78 7.67 0.20
C SER A 57 18.06 8.88 -0.71
N GLY A 58 17.03 9.61 -1.14
CA GLY A 58 17.16 10.78 -2.00
C GLY A 58 17.77 11.97 -1.25
N THR A 59 18.89 12.49 -1.74
CA THR A 59 19.54 13.68 -1.12
C THR A 59 18.96 15.01 -1.59
N THR A 60 18.18 15.00 -2.68
CA THR A 60 17.64 16.21 -3.31
C THR A 60 16.13 16.30 -3.10
N LEU A 61 15.61 17.50 -2.85
CA LEU A 61 14.19 17.74 -2.56
C LEU A 61 13.28 17.22 -3.70
N GLN A 62 13.69 17.45 -4.95
CA GLN A 62 12.95 17.02 -6.14
C GLN A 62 12.76 15.50 -6.17
N LEU A 63 13.80 14.76 -5.79
CA LEU A 63 13.79 13.31 -5.80
C LEU A 63 12.96 12.75 -4.65
N LYS A 64 13.00 13.39 -3.48
CA LYS A 64 12.11 13.07 -2.36
C LYS A 64 10.65 13.24 -2.76
N MET A 65 10.27 14.40 -3.31
CA MET A 65 8.88 14.64 -3.75
C MET A 65 8.39 13.62 -4.78
N PHE A 66 9.24 13.24 -5.74
CA PHE A 66 8.88 12.21 -6.71
C PHE A 66 8.54 10.87 -6.01
N TRP A 67 9.40 10.42 -5.08
CA TRP A 67 9.15 9.18 -4.35
C TRP A 67 8.00 9.28 -3.35
N THR A 68 7.79 10.44 -2.72
CA THR A 68 6.61 10.70 -1.88
C THR A 68 5.31 10.55 -2.69
N ASN A 69 5.27 11.05 -3.93
CA ASN A 69 4.09 10.89 -4.81
C ASN A 69 3.83 9.41 -5.13
N VAL A 70 4.87 8.61 -5.36
CA VAL A 70 4.74 7.16 -5.58
C VAL A 70 4.29 6.44 -4.30
N SER A 71 4.85 6.81 -3.14
CA SER A 71 4.42 6.31 -1.82
C SER A 71 2.92 6.56 -1.59
N TYR A 72 2.42 7.72 -2.02
CA TYR A 72 1.01 8.09 -1.90
C TYR A 72 0.06 7.14 -2.63
N ILE A 73 0.48 6.55 -3.75
CA ILE A 73 -0.31 5.54 -4.47
C ILE A 73 -0.52 4.30 -3.60
N GLY A 74 0.51 3.87 -2.87
CA GLY A 74 0.42 2.73 -1.96
C GLY A 74 -0.33 3.03 -0.66
N ILE A 75 -0.14 4.22 -0.08
CA ILE A 75 -0.82 4.63 1.15
C ILE A 75 -2.32 4.83 0.89
N SER A 76 -2.69 5.48 -0.22
CA SER A 76 -4.10 5.77 -0.53
C SER A 76 -4.94 4.53 -0.79
N SER A 77 -4.34 3.46 -1.34
CA SER A 77 -5.02 2.18 -1.54
C SER A 77 -5.12 1.33 -0.26
N ALA A 78 -4.26 1.55 0.74
CA ALA A 78 -4.19 0.71 1.93
C ALA A 78 -5.51 0.65 2.75
N PRO A 79 -6.21 1.77 3.06
CA PRO A 79 -7.48 1.73 3.80
C PRO A 79 -8.57 0.95 3.08
N LEU A 80 -8.66 1.13 1.75
CA LEU A 80 -9.66 0.46 0.92
C LEU A 80 -9.42 -1.05 0.90
N LEU A 81 -8.16 -1.48 0.81
CA LEU A 81 -7.78 -2.88 0.82
C LEU A 81 -7.93 -3.51 2.20
N TYR A 82 -7.59 -2.79 3.28
CA TYR A 82 -7.81 -3.24 4.65
C TYR A 82 -9.29 -3.47 4.94
N PHE A 83 -10.14 -2.57 4.45
CA PHE A 83 -11.58 -2.69 4.59
C PHE A 83 -12.10 -3.93 3.84
N LEU A 84 -11.72 -4.10 2.58
CA LEU A 84 -12.09 -5.29 1.80
C LEU A 84 -11.59 -6.60 2.43
N LEU A 85 -10.39 -6.58 3.02
CA LEU A 85 -9.86 -7.72 3.77
C LEU A 85 -10.72 -8.01 5.00
N ALA A 86 -10.96 -7.03 5.88
CA ALA A 86 -11.77 -7.19 7.09
C ALA A 86 -13.18 -7.71 6.76
N LEU A 87 -13.73 -7.24 5.64
CA LEU A 87 -15.01 -7.68 5.14
C LEU A 87 -15.03 -9.15 4.70
N SER A 88 -13.94 -9.61 4.08
CA SER A 88 -13.80 -11.00 3.64
C SER A 88 -13.78 -12.00 4.80
N TYR A 89 -13.45 -11.54 6.00
CA TYR A 89 -13.54 -12.32 7.25
C TYR A 89 -14.93 -12.27 7.91
N SER A 90 -15.85 -11.46 7.41
CA SER A 90 -17.19 -11.35 7.99
C SER A 90 -18.09 -12.48 7.48
N PRO A 91 -18.68 -13.31 8.37
CA PRO A 91 -19.52 -14.45 7.98
C PRO A 91 -20.87 -14.04 7.38
N ASP A 92 -21.35 -12.84 7.65
CA ASP A 92 -22.59 -12.29 7.11
C ASP A 92 -22.33 -11.52 5.81
N LYS A 93 -22.57 -12.15 4.65
CA LYS A 93 -22.51 -11.53 3.31
C LYS A 93 -23.64 -10.52 3.04
N LYS A 94 -24.08 -9.76 4.04
CA LYS A 94 -25.24 -8.87 3.92
C LYS A 94 -24.84 -7.48 3.41
N HIS A 95 -25.20 -7.25 2.15
CA HIS A 95 -25.50 -5.97 1.51
C HIS A 95 -24.49 -4.85 1.70
N LEU A 96 -23.30 -5.00 1.09
CA LEU A 96 -22.45 -3.84 0.86
C LEU A 96 -22.80 -3.27 -0.51
N THR A 97 -23.55 -2.19 -0.48
CA THR A 97 -23.75 -1.35 -1.64
C THR A 97 -22.41 -0.69 -1.97
N LEU A 98 -21.99 -0.77 -3.23
CA LEU A 98 -20.82 -0.07 -3.80
C LEU A 98 -20.70 1.38 -3.31
N LYS A 99 -21.81 2.04 -2.99
CA LYS A 99 -21.87 3.37 -2.36
C LYS A 99 -21.05 3.51 -1.08
N ASN A 100 -21.07 2.55 -0.15
CA ASN A 100 -20.32 2.67 1.11
C ASN A 100 -18.81 2.47 0.90
N ILE A 101 -18.43 1.61 -0.04
CA ILE A 101 -17.04 1.44 -0.49
C ILE A 101 -16.54 2.73 -1.14
N LEU A 102 -17.38 3.36 -1.97
CA LEU A 102 -17.08 4.63 -2.64
C LEU A 102 -17.00 5.79 -1.64
N LEU A 103 -17.84 5.79 -0.59
CA LEU A 103 -17.80 6.78 0.49
C LEU A 103 -16.51 6.70 1.31
N LEU A 104 -16.00 5.49 1.56
CA LEU A 104 -14.70 5.28 2.21
C LEU A 104 -13.52 5.66 1.29
N ALA A 105 -13.68 5.53 -0.03
CA ALA A 105 -12.68 5.98 -1.01
C ALA A 105 -12.57 7.52 -1.12
N VAL A 106 -13.55 8.27 -0.60
CA VAL A 106 -13.47 9.75 -0.53
C VAL A 106 -12.35 10.20 0.42
N PHE A 107 -12.09 9.47 1.50
CA PHE A 107 -11.01 9.78 2.44
C PHE A 107 -9.61 9.77 1.80
N PRO A 108 -9.20 8.69 1.08
CA PRO A 108 -7.92 8.68 0.37
C PRO A 108 -7.88 9.64 -0.83
N LEU A 109 -9.01 9.95 -1.47
CA LEU A 109 -9.08 11.00 -2.50
C LEU A 109 -8.87 12.40 -1.92
N MET A 110 -9.44 12.69 -0.75
CA MET A 110 -9.24 13.96 -0.04
C MET A 110 -7.79 14.16 0.38
N THR A 111 -7.12 13.13 0.89
CA THR A 111 -5.68 13.24 1.20
C THR A 111 -4.83 13.39 -0.06
N PHE A 112 -5.19 12.77 -1.18
CA PHE A 112 -4.50 12.97 -2.46
C PHE A 112 -4.64 14.41 -2.97
N ILE A 113 -5.82 15.03 -2.82
CA ILE A 113 -6.07 16.43 -3.21
C ILE A 113 -5.32 17.43 -2.32
N VAL A 114 -5.19 17.15 -1.02
CA VAL A 114 -4.48 18.04 -0.08
C VAL A 114 -2.97 18.01 -0.26
N VAL A 115 -2.42 16.91 -0.81
CA VAL A 115 -0.97 16.78 -1.04
C VAL A 115 -0.52 17.26 -2.41
N LEU A 116 -1.44 17.37 -3.38
CA LEU A 116 -1.16 17.94 -4.70
C LEU A 116 -0.99 19.47 -4.62
#